data_AF-A0A6A1UPP7-F1
#
_entry.id   AF-A0A6A1UPP7-F1
#
_cell.length_a   1.000
_cell.length_b   1.000
_cell.length_c   1.000
_cell.angle_alpha   90.00
_cell.angle_beta   90.00
_cell.angle_gamma   90.00
#
_symmetry.space_group_name_H-M   'P 1'
#
loop_
_entity.id
_entity.type
_entity.pdbx_description
1 polymer ?
#
loop_
_entity_poly.entity_id
_entity_poly.type
_entity_poly.pdbx_seq_one_letter_code
_entity_poly.pdbx_strand_id
1 'polypeptide(L)'
;MSKITLLILLCLLSVSSSSSSSNAVVRTPPLPILPLPSASQLQWQLGHMALFLHFGPNTFTDSEWGEGHADPHVFNPSNLDATQWVRVAKDSGFSRVILTAKHHDGFCLWPSEFTEYSVRSSLWRNGSGDVVAELAKAARDAGIGLGLYLSPWDRHEVCYGKTLEYNELYMGQMSELLTRYGEIKEVWLDGAKGEGEKDMKYFFDTWFSLIHQLQPGAVIFSDAGPDTRWIGDEAGVAGSTCWSLFNRSAAKIGGDNDPQYSSEGDPLGHDWVPAECDVSVRPGWFWHASEVPKSGRTLLDIYYKSVGRNCLLLLNVPPNSSGLISTEDIQVLQEFSELRRSIFSYNLAINALVNASSTRGGINNSHFEPRNILQEDIYTYWAPEENQTDWALYLNLQDLVSFNVLQVQEPIHMGQRVIEFHLDI
;
A
#
# COMPACT_ATOMS: atom_id res chain seq x y z
N MET A 1 -36.55 -73.10 -68.34
CA MET A 1 -37.54 -72.03 -68.13
C MET A 1 -37.75 -71.86 -66.63
N SER A 2 -37.91 -70.61 -66.18
CA SER A 2 -38.18 -70.13 -64.82
C SER A 2 -37.04 -70.16 -63.81
N LYS A 3 -36.71 -68.95 -63.33
CA LYS A 3 -35.62 -68.59 -62.41
C LYS A 3 -36.15 -68.56 -60.96
N ILE A 4 -35.36 -69.11 -60.04
CA ILE A 4 -35.52 -69.01 -58.58
C ILE A 4 -35.16 -67.58 -58.15
N THR A 5 -36.03 -66.92 -57.37
CA THR A 5 -35.74 -65.62 -56.75
C THR A 5 -35.77 -65.79 -55.23
N LEU A 6 -34.63 -65.52 -54.60
CA LEU A 6 -34.38 -65.56 -53.16
C LEU A 6 -34.70 -64.19 -52.56
N LEU A 7 -35.57 -64.12 -51.56
CA LEU A 7 -35.87 -62.90 -50.79
C LEU A 7 -34.78 -62.72 -49.73
N ILE A 8 -34.07 -61.58 -49.75
CA ILE A 8 -33.19 -61.13 -48.66
C ILE A 8 -33.87 -59.96 -47.97
N LEU A 9 -34.13 -60.11 -46.67
CA LEU A 9 -34.68 -59.08 -45.79
C LEU A 9 -33.51 -58.23 -45.24
N LEU A 10 -33.40 -56.96 -45.65
CA LEU A 10 -32.46 -56.00 -45.07
C LEU A 10 -33.16 -55.17 -43.99
N CYS A 11 -32.80 -55.39 -42.72
CA CYS A 11 -33.14 -54.50 -41.62
C CYS A 11 -32.23 -53.27 -41.66
N LEU A 12 -32.80 -52.09 -41.94
CA LEU A 12 -32.16 -50.79 -41.76
C LEU A 12 -32.27 -50.37 -40.29
N LEU A 13 -31.18 -50.52 -39.53
CA LEU A 13 -31.02 -49.88 -38.23
C LEU A 13 -30.60 -48.43 -38.45
N SER A 14 -31.54 -47.50 -38.24
CA SER A 14 -31.26 -46.07 -38.14
C SER A 14 -30.52 -45.78 -36.83
N VAL A 15 -29.19 -45.63 -36.90
CA VAL A 15 -28.41 -45.08 -35.79
C VAL A 15 -28.63 -43.58 -35.77
N SER A 16 -29.58 -43.13 -34.94
CA SER A 16 -29.68 -41.73 -34.55
C SER A 16 -28.45 -41.37 -33.72
N SER A 17 -27.50 -40.66 -34.33
CA SER A 17 -26.38 -40.02 -33.64
C SER A 17 -26.92 -38.91 -32.74
N SER A 18 -27.20 -39.25 -31.48
CA SER A 18 -27.34 -38.27 -30.42
C SER A 18 -25.99 -37.58 -30.26
N SER A 19 -25.83 -36.41 -30.88
CA SER A 19 -24.83 -35.43 -30.49
C SER A 19 -25.14 -35.00 -29.08
N SER A 20 -24.60 -35.72 -28.09
CA SER A 20 -24.48 -35.21 -26.75
C SER A 20 -23.55 -34.01 -26.83
N SER A 21 -24.13 -32.81 -26.95
CA SER A 21 -23.46 -31.60 -26.52
C SER A 21 -23.16 -31.80 -25.04
N SER A 22 -21.96 -32.30 -24.74
CA SER A 22 -21.43 -32.24 -23.38
C SER A 22 -21.41 -30.76 -23.04
N ASN A 23 -22.39 -30.30 -22.25
CA ASN A 23 -22.29 -29.00 -21.60
C ASN A 23 -20.99 -29.07 -20.79
N ALA A 24 -19.92 -28.48 -21.31
CA ALA A 24 -18.66 -28.40 -20.60
C ALA A 24 -18.99 -27.68 -19.30
N VAL A 25 -18.96 -28.42 -18.20
CA VAL A 25 -19.24 -27.86 -16.88
C VAL A 25 -18.13 -26.87 -16.63
N VAL A 26 -18.46 -25.58 -16.65
CA VAL A 26 -17.53 -24.52 -16.27
C VAL A 26 -17.04 -24.83 -14.87
N ARG A 27 -15.74 -25.10 -14.73
CA ARG A 27 -15.17 -25.44 -13.42
C ARG A 27 -15.17 -24.19 -12.57
N THR A 28 -15.60 -24.33 -11.33
CA THR A 28 -15.61 -23.24 -10.35
C THR A 28 -14.18 -22.80 -9.99
N PRO A 29 -13.99 -21.55 -9.54
CA PRO A 29 -12.72 -21.11 -8.96
C PRO A 29 -12.19 -22.02 -7.86
N PRO A 30 -10.86 -22.10 -7.65
CA PRO A 30 -10.32 -22.74 -6.46
C PRO A 30 -10.81 -22.01 -5.21
N LEU A 31 -10.88 -22.72 -4.08
CA LEU A 31 -11.15 -22.06 -2.80
C LEU A 31 -10.01 -21.06 -2.49
N PRO A 32 -10.32 -19.87 -1.94
CA PRO A 32 -9.31 -18.97 -1.39
C PRO A 32 -8.50 -19.65 -0.27
N ILE A 33 -7.24 -19.25 -0.09
CA ILE A 33 -6.42 -19.65 1.06
C ILE A 33 -6.46 -18.51 2.08
N LEU A 34 -6.78 -18.84 3.33
CA LEU A 34 -6.84 -17.88 4.41
C LEU A 34 -5.44 -17.61 5.00
N PRO A 35 -5.22 -16.43 5.60
CA PRO A 35 -6.14 -15.28 5.68
C PRO A 35 -6.28 -14.54 4.34
N LEU A 36 -7.37 -13.78 4.18
CA LEU A 36 -7.60 -12.92 3.02
C LEU A 36 -7.44 -11.45 3.40
N PRO A 37 -7.00 -10.58 2.47
CA PRO A 37 -7.08 -9.14 2.67
C PRO A 37 -8.54 -8.73 2.86
N SER A 38 -8.77 -7.78 3.78
CA SER A 38 -10.01 -6.99 3.78
C SER A 38 -10.13 -6.18 2.48
N ALA A 39 -11.33 -5.67 2.18
CA ALA A 39 -11.53 -4.81 1.01
C ALA A 39 -10.63 -3.56 1.05
N SER A 40 -10.44 -2.97 2.24
CA SER A 40 -9.58 -1.80 2.45
C SER A 40 -8.10 -2.14 2.26
N GLN A 41 -7.63 -3.28 2.79
CA GLN A 41 -6.25 -3.75 2.58
C GLN A 41 -5.97 -4.08 1.11
N LEU A 42 -6.93 -4.68 0.41
CA LEU A 42 -6.80 -4.96 -1.02
C LEU A 42 -6.70 -3.66 -1.83
N GLN A 43 -7.57 -2.68 -1.54
CA GLN A 43 -7.51 -1.36 -2.19
C GLN A 43 -6.20 -0.64 -1.89
N TRP A 44 -5.74 -0.72 -0.64
CA TRP A 44 -4.46 -0.17 -0.20
C TRP A 44 -3.29 -0.77 -0.99
N GLN A 45 -3.21 -2.10 -1.08
CA GLN A 45 -2.13 -2.78 -1.79
C GLN A 45 -2.12 -2.42 -3.28
N LEU A 46 -3.30 -2.37 -3.94
CA LEU A 46 -3.44 -1.98 -5.34
C LEU A 46 -3.08 -0.50 -5.60
N GLY A 47 -3.02 0.32 -4.55
CA GLY A 47 -2.56 1.70 -4.63
C GLY A 47 -1.06 1.84 -4.90
N HIS A 48 -0.27 0.78 -4.63
CA HIS A 48 1.19 0.62 -4.80
C HIS A 48 2.10 1.65 -4.11
N MET A 49 1.76 2.94 -4.16
CA MET A 49 2.55 4.04 -3.62
C MET A 49 1.68 5.09 -2.95
N ALA A 50 2.17 5.62 -1.83
CA ALA A 50 1.63 6.78 -1.13
C ALA A 50 2.73 7.83 -0.89
N LEU A 51 2.34 9.09 -0.79
CA LEU A 51 3.24 10.22 -0.52
C LEU A 51 3.10 10.64 0.95
N PHE A 52 4.19 10.64 1.71
CA PHE A 52 4.21 11.14 3.08
C PHE A 52 4.68 12.60 3.11
N LEU A 53 4.06 13.42 3.96
CA LEU A 53 4.36 14.83 4.15
C LEU A 53 4.68 15.08 5.62
N HIS A 54 5.97 15.10 5.96
CA HIS A 54 6.45 15.62 7.23
C HIS A 54 6.57 17.16 7.14
N PHE A 55 5.69 17.83 7.87
CA PHE A 55 5.63 19.29 7.90
C PHE A 55 5.18 19.76 9.29
N GLY A 56 5.76 20.84 9.80
CA GLY A 56 5.48 21.31 11.16
C GLY A 56 6.56 22.26 11.68
N PRO A 57 6.57 22.61 12.98
CA PRO A 57 7.59 23.46 13.59
C PRO A 57 9.02 23.02 13.28
N ASN A 58 9.24 21.70 13.25
CA ASN A 58 10.49 21.04 12.86
C ASN A 58 11.08 21.53 11.52
N THR A 59 10.23 21.85 10.53
CA THR A 59 10.64 22.45 9.25
C THR A 59 11.25 23.85 9.41
N PHE A 60 10.84 24.60 10.44
CA PHE A 60 11.28 25.96 10.72
C PHE A 60 12.44 26.01 11.73
N THR A 61 12.55 24.99 12.58
CA THR A 61 13.62 24.85 13.58
C THR A 61 14.79 24.01 13.08
N ASP A 62 14.75 23.50 11.84
CA ASP A 62 15.80 22.70 11.22
C ASP A 62 16.13 21.44 12.05
N SER A 63 15.08 20.73 12.50
CA SER A 63 15.20 19.58 13.41
C SER A 63 14.34 18.41 12.97
N GLU A 64 14.86 17.18 13.03
CA GLU A 64 14.07 15.97 12.79
C GLU A 64 13.06 15.71 13.92
N TRP A 65 13.53 15.80 15.17
CA TRP A 65 12.72 15.57 16.38
C TRP A 65 12.72 16.81 17.29
N GLY A 66 11.68 17.64 17.16
CA GLY A 66 11.46 18.80 18.04
C GLY A 66 11.21 18.42 19.50
N GLU A 67 11.60 19.30 20.42
CA GLU A 67 11.52 19.08 21.88
C GLU A 67 10.12 19.28 22.47
N GLY A 68 9.16 19.77 21.68
CA GLY A 68 7.79 20.07 22.11
C GLY A 68 7.63 21.40 22.85
N HIS A 69 8.63 22.29 22.77
CA HIS A 69 8.64 23.60 23.43
C HIS A 69 8.93 24.76 22.45
N ALA A 70 8.90 24.48 21.15
CA ALA A 70 9.09 25.52 20.14
C ALA A 70 7.97 26.56 20.29
N ASP A 71 8.29 27.85 20.16
CA ASP A 71 7.25 28.89 20.16
C ASP A 71 6.32 28.65 18.95
N PRO A 72 4.99 28.47 19.12
CA PRO A 72 4.04 28.31 18.02
C PRO A 72 4.18 29.35 16.89
N HIS A 73 4.68 30.55 17.20
CA HIS A 73 4.94 31.59 16.20
C HIS A 73 6.00 31.22 15.15
N VAL A 74 6.88 30.25 15.42
CA VAL A 74 7.86 29.78 14.43
C VAL A 74 7.18 29.12 13.23
N PHE A 75 6.01 28.52 13.45
CA PHE A 75 5.20 27.96 12.38
C PHE A 75 4.50 29.08 11.61
N ASN A 76 5.11 29.51 10.50
CA ASN A 76 4.57 30.59 9.67
C ASN A 76 4.96 30.44 8.19
N PRO A 77 4.48 29.38 7.49
CA PRO A 77 4.76 29.22 6.08
C PRO A 77 4.14 30.35 5.26
N SER A 78 4.96 31.00 4.43
CA SER A 78 4.57 32.18 3.67
C SER A 78 3.67 31.88 2.46
N ASN A 79 3.83 30.70 1.86
CA ASN A 79 3.22 30.32 0.58
C ASN A 79 2.62 28.91 0.61
N LEU A 80 2.15 28.43 1.77
CA LEU A 80 1.58 27.09 1.87
C LEU A 80 0.50 26.86 0.81
N ASP A 81 0.68 25.82 0.01
CA ASP A 81 -0.28 25.39 -1.01
C ASP A 81 -0.40 23.86 -1.02
N ALA A 82 -1.37 23.33 -0.26
CA ALA A 82 -1.66 21.91 -0.24
C ALA A 82 -2.16 21.38 -1.60
N THR A 83 -2.67 22.24 -2.49
CA THR A 83 -3.03 21.86 -3.87
C THR A 83 -1.78 21.53 -4.69
N GLN A 84 -0.67 22.23 -4.45
CA GLN A 84 0.62 21.89 -5.06
C GLN A 84 1.07 20.50 -4.61
N TRP A 85 0.98 20.19 -3.31
CA TRP A 85 1.38 18.88 -2.78
C TRP A 85 0.59 17.74 -3.42
N VAL A 86 -0.74 17.89 -3.47
CA VAL A 86 -1.63 16.88 -4.09
C VAL A 86 -1.42 16.77 -5.60
N ARG A 87 -1.15 17.88 -6.29
CA ARG A 87 -0.80 17.85 -7.72
C ARG A 87 0.49 17.07 -7.95
N VAL A 88 1.53 17.31 -7.15
CA VAL A 88 2.80 16.57 -7.23
C VAL A 88 2.57 15.08 -6.99
N ALA A 89 1.76 14.72 -5.98
CA ALA A 89 1.41 13.32 -5.72
C ALA A 89 0.73 12.67 -6.94
N LYS A 90 -0.31 13.33 -7.47
CA LYS A 90 -1.09 12.84 -8.61
C LYS A 90 -0.24 12.69 -9.89
N ASP A 91 0.51 13.72 -10.24
CA ASP A 91 1.34 13.75 -11.45
C ASP A 91 2.47 12.71 -11.39
N SER A 92 2.90 12.35 -10.17
CA SER A 92 3.91 11.32 -9.93
C SER A 92 3.34 9.91 -9.71
N GLY A 93 2.03 9.73 -9.83
CA GLY A 93 1.36 8.42 -9.76
C GLY A 93 1.15 7.87 -8.35
N PHE A 94 1.20 8.69 -7.31
CA PHE A 94 0.81 8.29 -5.95
C PHE A 94 -0.71 8.26 -5.82
N SER A 95 -1.24 7.21 -5.20
CA SER A 95 -2.69 7.05 -5.01
C SER A 95 -3.23 7.79 -3.78
N ARG A 96 -2.34 8.15 -2.86
CA ARG A 96 -2.67 8.70 -1.54
C ARG A 96 -1.61 9.69 -1.05
N VAL A 97 -2.03 10.63 -0.21
CA VAL A 97 -1.15 11.53 0.55
C VAL A 97 -1.38 11.32 2.05
N ILE A 98 -0.31 11.29 2.85
CA ILE A 98 -0.37 11.20 4.32
C ILE A 98 0.29 12.46 4.90
N LEU A 99 -0.36 13.10 5.85
CA LEU A 99 0.20 14.25 6.56
C LEU A 99 0.49 13.91 8.02
N THR A 100 1.65 14.34 8.52
CA THR A 100 1.91 14.42 9.96
C THR A 100 1.03 15.49 10.60
N ALA A 101 -0.23 15.13 10.92
CA ALA A 101 -1.17 16.05 11.56
C ALA A 101 -0.64 16.52 12.92
N LYS A 102 0.09 15.65 13.62
CA LYS A 102 0.91 15.96 14.80
C LYS A 102 2.12 15.03 14.81
N HIS A 103 3.32 15.58 14.91
CA HIS A 103 4.57 14.82 15.07
C HIS A 103 4.92 14.67 16.58
N HIS A 104 6.06 14.06 16.91
CA HIS A 104 6.47 13.82 18.30
C HIS A 104 6.56 15.08 19.17
N ASP A 105 6.82 16.23 18.54
CA ASP A 105 6.86 17.53 19.22
C ASP A 105 5.48 17.96 19.75
N GLY A 106 4.39 17.31 19.34
CA GLY A 106 3.05 17.52 19.88
C GLY A 106 2.28 18.68 19.23
N PHE A 107 2.88 19.42 18.29
CA PHE A 107 2.21 20.55 17.64
C PHE A 107 1.15 20.08 16.65
N CYS A 108 -0.11 20.46 16.87
CA CYS A 108 -1.23 20.06 16.02
C CYS A 108 -1.39 20.98 14.80
N LEU A 109 -1.37 20.42 13.60
CA LEU A 109 -1.56 21.13 12.32
C LEU A 109 -3.01 21.49 11.97
N TRP A 110 -3.93 21.21 12.89
CA TRP A 110 -5.32 21.64 12.84
C TRP A 110 -5.70 22.34 14.15
N PRO A 111 -6.74 23.20 14.18
CA PRO A 111 -7.11 23.95 15.37
C PRO A 111 -7.87 23.08 16.39
N SER A 112 -7.20 22.07 16.95
CA SER A 112 -7.75 21.14 17.95
C SER A 112 -8.44 21.86 19.11
N GLU A 113 -9.53 21.29 19.62
CA GLU A 113 -10.22 21.79 20.80
C GLU A 113 -9.55 21.34 22.11
N PHE A 114 -8.64 20.37 22.04
CA PHE A 114 -8.06 19.72 23.22
C PHE A 114 -6.66 20.20 23.59
N THR A 115 -6.03 21.05 22.76
CA THR A 115 -4.72 21.66 23.06
C THR A 115 -4.58 23.03 22.42
N GLU A 116 -3.92 23.95 23.13
CA GLU A 116 -3.55 25.26 22.58
C GLU A 116 -2.25 25.17 21.75
N TYR A 117 -1.50 24.07 21.83
CA TYR A 117 -0.27 23.87 21.06
C TYR A 117 -0.60 23.37 19.64
N SER A 118 -1.20 24.26 18.88
CA SER A 118 -1.69 24.02 17.53
C SER A 118 -1.52 25.25 16.65
N VAL A 119 -1.85 25.11 15.37
CA VAL A 119 -1.93 26.22 14.40
C VAL A 119 -2.75 27.41 14.89
N ARG A 120 -3.69 27.21 15.83
CA ARG A 120 -4.45 28.30 16.46
C ARG A 120 -3.58 29.31 17.19
N SER A 121 -2.46 28.86 17.76
CA SER A 121 -1.49 29.68 18.48
C SER A 121 -0.36 30.20 17.58
N SER A 122 -0.36 29.86 16.29
CA SER A 122 0.67 30.28 15.35
C SER A 122 0.36 31.63 14.68
N LEU A 123 1.37 32.25 14.06
CA LEU A 123 1.17 33.45 13.23
C LEU A 123 0.57 33.11 11.86
N TRP A 124 0.64 31.84 11.45
CA TRP A 124 0.16 31.41 10.15
C TRP A 124 -1.35 31.65 10.02
N ARG A 125 -1.74 32.34 8.93
CA ARG A 125 -3.11 32.80 8.67
C ARG A 125 -3.75 33.48 9.91
N ASN A 126 -2.97 34.22 10.69
CA ASN A 126 -3.41 34.88 11.93
C ASN A 126 -4.09 33.92 12.92
N GLY A 127 -3.60 32.68 13.04
CA GLY A 127 -4.13 31.67 13.96
C GLY A 127 -5.44 31.03 13.51
N SER A 128 -5.94 31.32 12.30
CA SER A 128 -7.16 30.71 11.75
C SER A 128 -6.88 29.63 10.71
N GLY A 129 -5.62 29.22 10.56
CA GLY A 129 -5.23 28.22 9.58
C GLY A 129 -5.57 26.79 10.01
N ASP A 130 -5.70 25.91 9.01
CA ASP A 130 -5.93 24.48 9.21
C ASP A 130 -5.29 23.72 8.03
N VAL A 131 -4.10 23.15 8.24
CA VAL A 131 -3.36 22.45 7.18
C VAL A 131 -4.08 21.17 6.78
N VAL A 132 -4.70 20.49 7.76
CA VAL A 132 -5.44 19.24 7.53
C VAL A 132 -6.65 19.51 6.64
N ALA A 133 -7.41 20.58 6.90
CA ALA A 133 -8.54 20.98 6.05
C ALA A 133 -8.11 21.35 4.62
N GLU A 134 -7.02 22.10 4.46
CA GLU A 134 -6.50 22.48 3.14
C GLU A 134 -6.08 21.24 2.34
N LEU A 135 -5.36 20.31 2.95
CA LEU A 135 -4.96 19.06 2.30
C LEU A 135 -6.15 18.16 1.99
N ALA A 136 -7.08 18.00 2.94
CA ALA A 136 -8.27 17.17 2.75
C ALA A 136 -9.14 17.67 1.60
N LYS A 137 -9.26 18.99 1.46
CA LYS A 137 -9.95 19.61 0.33
C LYS A 137 -9.22 19.33 -0.98
N ALA A 138 -7.91 19.58 -1.04
CA ALA A 138 -7.12 19.37 -2.25
C ALA A 138 -7.14 17.90 -2.70
N ALA A 139 -6.98 16.96 -1.77
CA ALA A 139 -7.00 15.51 -2.03
C ALA A 139 -8.34 15.08 -2.63
N ARG A 140 -9.45 15.47 -2.00
CA ARG A 140 -10.81 15.19 -2.50
C ARG A 140 -11.06 15.77 -3.90
N ASP A 141 -10.68 17.03 -4.13
CA ASP A 141 -10.89 17.69 -5.43
C ASP A 141 -10.07 17.00 -6.55
N ALA A 142 -8.92 16.42 -6.21
CA ALA A 142 -8.05 15.73 -7.17
C ALA A 142 -8.36 14.24 -7.36
N GLY A 143 -9.19 13.64 -6.50
CA GLY A 143 -9.46 12.21 -6.45
C GLY A 143 -8.32 11.38 -5.84
N ILE A 144 -7.51 11.98 -4.97
CA ILE A 144 -6.40 11.36 -4.26
C ILE A 144 -6.87 11.00 -2.85
N GLY A 145 -6.54 9.80 -2.37
CA GLY A 145 -6.92 9.42 -1.01
C GLY A 145 -6.15 10.23 0.05
N LEU A 146 -6.78 10.43 1.21
CA LEU A 146 -6.18 11.14 2.34
C LEU A 146 -5.77 10.16 3.44
N GLY A 147 -4.59 10.37 4.00
CA GLY A 147 -4.08 9.71 5.19
C GLY A 147 -3.64 10.69 6.25
N LEU A 148 -3.65 10.26 7.51
CA LEU A 148 -3.25 11.09 8.64
C LEU A 148 -2.34 10.30 9.58
N TYR A 149 -1.21 10.91 9.92
CA TYR A 149 -0.32 10.47 10.98
C TYR A 149 -0.63 11.29 12.24
N LEU A 150 -0.79 10.60 13.37
CA LEU A 150 -0.97 11.21 14.68
C LEU A 150 0.00 10.52 15.65
N SER A 151 1.09 11.19 16.00
CA SER A 151 2.13 10.57 16.81
C SER A 151 1.59 10.08 18.17
N PRO A 152 1.77 8.79 18.52
CA PRO A 152 1.47 8.29 19.86
C PRO A 152 2.38 8.92 20.92
N TRP A 153 3.68 9.07 20.63
CA TRP A 153 4.61 9.78 21.50
C TRP A 153 4.39 11.29 21.38
N ASP A 154 4.26 11.97 22.53
CA ASP A 154 4.07 13.41 22.61
C ASP A 154 5.00 14.03 23.64
N ARG A 155 5.81 14.99 23.19
CA ARG A 155 6.80 15.70 24.01
C ARG A 155 6.26 17.02 24.59
N HIS A 156 5.08 17.47 24.16
CA HIS A 156 4.45 18.68 24.64
C HIS A 156 3.46 18.41 25.77
N GLU A 157 2.58 17.42 25.57
CA GLU A 157 1.39 17.27 26.39
C GLU A 157 1.71 16.88 27.84
N VAL A 158 1.20 17.69 28.78
CA VAL A 158 1.46 17.50 30.22
C VAL A 158 0.91 16.18 30.73
N CYS A 159 -0.16 15.68 30.10
CA CYS A 159 -0.76 14.39 30.43
C CYS A 159 0.03 13.20 29.86
N TYR A 160 1.01 13.40 28.97
CA TYR A 160 1.84 12.30 28.49
C TYR A 160 2.60 11.63 29.64
N GLY A 161 2.47 10.30 29.74
CA GLY A 161 2.88 9.47 30.87
C GLY A 161 1.77 9.19 31.90
N LYS A 162 0.65 9.90 31.84
CA LYS A 162 -0.58 9.59 32.58
C LYS A 162 -1.49 8.75 31.69
N THR A 163 -1.43 7.44 31.91
CA THR A 163 -1.99 6.45 30.98
C THR A 163 -3.45 6.74 30.60
N LEU A 164 -4.35 6.97 31.55
CA LEU A 164 -5.76 7.15 31.22
C LEU A 164 -5.99 8.47 30.47
N GLU A 165 -5.49 9.58 31.04
CA GLU A 165 -5.75 10.93 30.56
C GLU A 165 -5.18 11.17 29.17
N TYR A 166 -3.97 10.66 28.87
CA TYR A 166 -3.41 10.82 27.53
C TYR A 166 -4.14 9.95 26.50
N ASN A 167 -4.61 8.76 26.86
CA ASN A 167 -5.44 7.96 25.95
C ASN A 167 -6.79 8.64 25.67
N GLU A 168 -7.41 9.30 26.66
CA GLU A 168 -8.61 10.10 26.47
C GLU A 168 -8.37 11.29 25.52
N LEU A 169 -7.28 12.04 25.74
CA LEU A 169 -6.85 13.12 24.86
C LEU A 169 -6.63 12.63 23.43
N TYR A 170 -5.85 11.56 23.27
CA TYR A 170 -5.50 10.99 21.97
C TYR A 170 -6.74 10.55 21.19
N MET A 171 -7.69 9.87 21.85
CA MET A 171 -8.96 9.48 21.22
C MET A 171 -9.85 10.68 20.89
N GLY A 172 -9.81 11.73 21.71
CA GLY A 172 -10.46 13.00 21.41
C GLY A 172 -9.94 13.60 20.10
N GLN A 173 -8.61 13.79 20.00
CA GLN A 173 -7.94 14.28 18.79
C GLN A 173 -8.18 13.40 17.57
N MET A 174 -8.10 12.07 17.73
CA MET A 174 -8.42 11.12 16.66
C MET A 174 -9.87 11.30 16.18
N SER A 175 -10.82 11.49 17.10
CA SER A 175 -12.22 11.74 16.73
C SER A 175 -12.39 13.05 15.95
N GLU A 176 -11.65 14.12 16.28
CA GLU A 176 -11.66 15.36 15.49
C GLU A 176 -11.17 15.09 14.06
N LEU A 177 -10.03 14.42 13.92
CA LEU A 177 -9.42 14.10 12.63
C LEU A 177 -10.31 13.20 11.77
N LEU A 178 -10.92 12.18 12.35
CA LEU A 178 -11.69 11.18 11.62
C LEU A 178 -13.14 11.59 11.35
N THR A 179 -13.63 12.72 11.88
CA THR A 179 -15.02 13.16 11.66
C THR A 179 -15.16 14.50 10.94
N ARG A 180 -14.10 15.34 10.92
CA ARG A 180 -14.17 16.71 10.38
C ARG A 180 -13.63 16.85 8.95
N TYR A 181 -12.78 15.94 8.49
CA TYR A 181 -12.02 16.11 7.24
C TYR A 181 -12.45 15.20 6.08
N GLY A 182 -13.57 14.49 6.23
CA GLY A 182 -14.13 13.62 5.19
C GLY A 182 -13.64 12.16 5.32
N GLU A 183 -13.44 11.51 4.19
CA GLU A 183 -13.00 10.10 4.16
C GLU A 183 -11.49 10.01 4.38
N ILE A 184 -11.09 9.23 5.38
CA ILE A 184 -9.69 8.93 5.68
C ILE A 184 -9.42 7.50 5.22
N LYS A 185 -8.41 7.34 4.36
CA LYS A 185 -8.04 6.06 3.74
C LYS A 185 -6.99 5.29 4.53
N GLU A 186 -6.16 5.97 5.31
CA GLU A 186 -5.30 5.28 6.28
C GLU A 186 -4.81 6.19 7.40
N VAL A 187 -4.67 5.59 8.59
CA VAL A 187 -4.20 6.22 9.82
C VAL A 187 -2.86 5.60 10.18
N TRP A 188 -1.84 6.44 10.37
CA TRP A 188 -0.47 6.01 10.62
C TRP A 188 -0.11 6.23 12.09
N LEU A 189 0.22 5.15 12.80
CA LEU A 189 0.47 5.14 14.25
C LEU A 189 1.89 4.67 14.53
N ASP A 190 2.74 5.63 14.85
CA ASP A 190 4.17 5.43 15.08
C ASP A 190 4.50 4.63 16.34
N GLY A 191 5.50 3.76 16.25
CA GLY A 191 6.11 3.07 17.38
C GLY A 191 7.28 3.84 18.02
N ALA A 192 7.84 4.83 17.33
CA ALA A 192 9.05 5.53 17.75
C ALA A 192 8.85 6.28 19.07
N LYS A 193 9.84 6.14 19.95
CA LYS A 193 9.93 6.84 21.23
C LYS A 193 11.39 7.04 21.62
N GLY A 194 11.75 8.26 22.01
CA GLY A 194 13.10 8.60 22.44
C GLY A 194 13.57 7.80 23.67
N GLU A 195 14.89 7.56 23.75
CA GLU A 195 15.52 6.92 24.91
C GLU A 195 15.35 7.79 26.17
N GLY A 196 14.99 7.17 27.29
CA GLY A 196 14.81 7.87 28.58
C GLY A 196 13.50 8.67 28.70
N GLU A 197 12.62 8.64 27.70
CA GLU A 197 11.33 9.31 27.73
C GLU A 197 10.32 8.62 28.65
N LYS A 198 9.34 9.39 29.12
CA LYS A 198 8.32 8.93 30.08
C LYS A 198 7.67 7.61 29.66
N ASP A 199 7.52 6.69 30.59
CA ASP A 199 6.76 5.46 30.34
C ASP A 199 5.30 5.79 30.02
N MET A 200 4.74 5.12 29.01
CA MET A 200 3.40 5.40 28.51
C MET A 200 2.79 4.12 27.96
N LYS A 201 1.59 3.78 28.43
CA LYS A 201 0.83 2.64 27.93
C LYS A 201 -0.29 3.11 27.02
N TYR A 202 -0.23 2.72 25.75
CA TYR A 202 -1.28 3.02 24.77
C TYR A 202 -2.38 1.95 24.79
N PHE A 203 -3.63 2.37 24.64
CA PHE A 203 -4.80 1.48 24.53
C PHE A 203 -5.10 1.19 23.06
N PHE A 204 -4.11 0.63 22.35
CA PHE A 204 -4.16 0.39 20.90
C PHE A 204 -5.44 -0.32 20.45
N ASP A 205 -5.89 -1.38 21.13
CA ASP A 205 -7.15 -2.07 20.77
C ASP A 205 -8.36 -1.13 20.79
N THR A 206 -8.39 -0.19 21.73
CA THR A 206 -9.46 0.82 21.83
C THR A 206 -9.32 1.84 20.71
N TRP A 207 -8.10 2.28 20.41
CA TRP A 207 -7.83 3.22 19.31
C TRP A 207 -8.22 2.62 17.96
N PHE A 208 -7.82 1.38 17.68
CA PHE A 208 -8.17 0.68 16.45
C PHE A 208 -9.69 0.53 16.30
N SER A 209 -10.37 0.15 17.38
CA SER A 209 -11.83 0.01 17.39
C SER A 209 -12.53 1.33 17.07
N LEU A 210 -12.05 2.45 17.63
CA LEU A 210 -12.57 3.78 17.34
C LEU A 210 -12.31 4.19 15.88
N ILE A 211 -11.08 3.97 15.39
CA ILE A 211 -10.70 4.31 14.01
C ILE A 211 -11.61 3.58 13.02
N HIS A 212 -11.78 2.27 13.14
CA HIS A 212 -12.67 1.51 12.25
C HIS A 212 -14.15 1.85 12.44
N GLN A 213 -14.58 2.25 13.64
CA GLN A 213 -15.95 2.71 13.86
C GLN A 213 -16.24 4.00 13.09
N LEU A 214 -15.30 4.96 13.11
CA LEU A 214 -15.47 6.26 12.47
C LEU A 214 -15.16 6.21 10.97
N GLN A 215 -14.18 5.39 10.58
CA GLN A 215 -13.65 5.27 9.22
C GLN A 215 -13.44 3.78 8.88
N PRO A 216 -14.50 3.01 8.61
CA PRO A 216 -14.40 1.57 8.33
C PRO A 216 -13.60 1.23 7.06
N GLY A 217 -13.42 2.21 6.17
CA GLY A 217 -12.58 2.09 4.98
C GLY A 217 -11.10 2.42 5.20
N ALA A 218 -10.71 2.89 6.40
CA ALA A 218 -9.32 3.20 6.70
C ALA A 218 -8.51 1.94 6.98
N VAL A 219 -7.30 1.89 6.46
CA VAL A 219 -6.24 0.96 6.89
C VAL A 219 -5.44 1.61 8.02
N ILE A 220 -5.07 0.83 9.04
CA ILE A 220 -4.27 1.29 10.17
C ILE A 220 -2.86 0.69 10.05
N PHE A 221 -1.88 1.58 9.89
CA PHE A 221 -0.47 1.23 10.00
C PHE A 221 0.00 1.31 11.45
N SER A 222 0.83 0.34 11.86
CA SER A 222 1.81 0.48 12.95
C SER A 222 2.98 -0.50 12.71
N ASP A 223 3.94 -0.59 13.63
CA ASP A 223 5.02 -1.58 13.56
C ASP A 223 4.53 -3.04 13.43
N ALA A 224 3.33 -3.34 13.93
CA ALA A 224 2.83 -4.72 14.05
C ALA A 224 1.38 -4.92 13.59
N GLY A 225 0.77 -3.95 12.88
CA GLY A 225 -0.65 -4.01 12.49
C GLY A 225 -1.56 -3.01 13.23
N PRO A 226 -2.88 -3.09 13.11
CA PRO A 226 -3.63 -4.32 12.84
C PRO A 226 -3.77 -4.63 11.35
N ASP A 227 -3.72 -3.63 10.47
CA ASP A 227 -4.03 -3.83 9.04
C ASP A 227 -2.78 -3.86 8.18
N THR A 228 -1.77 -3.03 8.46
CA THR A 228 -0.48 -3.03 7.77
C THR A 228 0.65 -2.94 8.80
N ARG A 229 1.82 -3.45 8.43
CA ARG A 229 3.00 -3.45 9.29
C ARG A 229 4.13 -2.62 8.70
N TRP A 230 4.99 -2.14 9.59
CA TRP A 230 6.31 -1.66 9.21
C TRP A 230 7.16 -2.80 8.62
N ILE A 231 7.93 -2.51 7.56
CA ILE A 231 8.83 -3.49 6.95
C ILE A 231 10.05 -3.82 7.83
N GLY A 232 10.38 -2.96 8.80
CA GLY A 232 11.55 -3.16 9.67
C GLY A 232 12.78 -2.32 9.29
N ASP A 233 12.65 -1.43 8.30
CA ASP A 233 13.68 -0.46 7.91
C ASP A 233 13.05 0.83 7.35
N GLU A 234 13.79 1.94 7.42
CA GLU A 234 13.41 3.23 6.82
C GLU A 234 14.19 3.54 5.52
N ALA A 235 14.90 2.54 4.97
CA ALA A 235 15.53 2.62 3.66
C ALA A 235 14.59 2.24 2.52
N GLY A 236 13.38 1.74 2.86
CA GLY A 236 12.33 1.33 1.94
C GLY A 236 12.63 -0.01 1.25
N VAL A 237 13.27 -0.96 1.95
CA VAL A 237 13.80 -2.19 1.35
C VAL A 237 13.25 -3.45 2.01
N ALA A 238 12.29 -4.10 1.35
CA ALA A 238 11.84 -5.42 1.74
C ALA A 238 12.88 -6.52 1.43
N GLY A 239 12.82 -7.62 2.20
CA GLY A 239 13.51 -8.87 1.90
C GLY A 239 13.11 -9.43 0.53
N SER A 240 13.91 -10.36 -0.02
CA SER A 240 13.57 -11.00 -1.32
C SER A 240 12.26 -11.81 -1.28
N THR A 241 11.85 -12.21 -0.08
CA THR A 241 10.56 -12.81 0.22
C THR A 241 9.81 -11.85 1.14
N CYS A 242 8.52 -11.63 0.87
CA CYS A 242 7.65 -10.85 1.75
C CYS A 242 6.23 -11.43 1.75
N TRP A 243 5.91 -12.15 2.83
CA TRP A 243 4.59 -12.64 3.14
C TRP A 243 3.71 -11.49 3.64
N SER A 244 2.50 -11.38 3.10
CA SER A 244 1.44 -10.58 3.70
C SER A 244 0.84 -11.29 4.91
N LEU A 245 1.02 -12.61 5.02
CA LEU A 245 0.70 -13.38 6.20
C LEU A 245 1.63 -13.00 7.36
N PHE A 246 1.07 -12.85 8.55
CA PHE A 246 1.78 -12.41 9.74
C PHE A 246 1.15 -12.98 11.00
N ASN A 247 1.91 -13.06 12.10
CA ASN A 247 1.37 -13.30 13.44
C ASN A 247 1.58 -12.04 14.27
N ARG A 248 0.51 -11.24 14.43
CA ARG A 248 0.61 -9.98 15.20
C ARG A 248 0.98 -10.20 16.66
N SER A 249 0.75 -11.38 17.22
CA SER A 249 1.14 -11.70 18.61
C SER A 249 2.64 -11.94 18.77
N ALA A 250 3.38 -12.11 17.68
CA ALA A 250 4.84 -12.28 17.67
C ALA A 250 5.60 -10.94 17.53
N ALA A 251 4.89 -9.84 17.29
CA ALA A 251 5.45 -8.50 17.16
C ALA A 251 4.74 -7.52 18.12
N LYS A 252 5.35 -6.36 18.36
CA LYS A 252 4.87 -5.34 19.29
C LYS A 252 5.10 -3.94 18.73
N ILE A 253 4.06 -3.12 18.80
CA ILE A 253 4.12 -1.69 18.43
C ILE A 253 5.08 -0.94 19.36
N GLY A 254 6.02 -0.20 18.78
CA GLY A 254 7.10 0.47 19.52
C GLY A 254 7.97 -0.45 20.36
N GLY A 255 8.12 -1.71 19.94
CA GLY A 255 8.98 -2.71 20.58
C GLY A 255 10.17 -3.11 19.74
N ASP A 256 11.13 -3.80 20.35
CA ASP A 256 12.30 -4.38 19.67
C ASP A 256 11.89 -5.64 18.88
N ASN A 257 11.16 -5.43 17.78
CA ASN A 257 10.74 -6.51 16.89
C ASN A 257 11.94 -7.11 16.15
N ASP A 258 11.86 -8.39 15.82
CA ASP A 258 12.84 -9.01 14.92
C ASP A 258 12.74 -8.34 13.52
N PRO A 259 13.80 -7.65 13.04
CA PRO A 259 13.76 -6.99 11.74
C PRO A 259 13.56 -7.98 10.60
N GLN A 260 14.08 -9.21 10.71
CA GLN A 260 13.90 -10.23 9.69
C GLN A 260 12.43 -10.67 9.62
N TYR A 261 11.79 -10.89 10.77
CA TYR A 261 10.38 -11.25 10.83
C TYR A 261 9.49 -10.15 10.25
N SER A 262 9.78 -8.89 10.57
CA SER A 262 9.05 -7.73 10.04
C SER A 262 9.18 -7.65 8.51
N SER A 263 10.40 -7.87 8.00
CA SER A 263 10.72 -7.78 6.58
C SER A 263 10.14 -8.93 5.76
N GLU A 264 10.27 -10.17 6.24
CA GLU A 264 9.87 -11.37 5.49
C GLU A 264 8.40 -11.76 5.71
N GLY A 265 7.81 -11.37 6.84
CA GLY A 265 6.50 -11.88 7.27
C GLY A 265 6.55 -13.35 7.71
N ASP A 266 5.38 -13.98 7.77
CA ASP A 266 5.25 -15.35 8.31
C ASP A 266 4.32 -16.21 7.43
N PRO A 267 4.83 -17.23 6.72
CA PRO A 267 3.99 -18.11 5.90
C PRO A 267 2.98 -18.93 6.71
N LEU A 268 3.16 -19.04 8.03
CA LEU A 268 2.24 -19.69 8.97
C LEU A 268 1.39 -18.67 9.75
N GLY A 269 1.52 -17.38 9.42
CA GLY A 269 0.75 -16.29 9.98
C GLY A 269 -0.74 -16.46 9.76
N HIS A 270 -1.53 -16.05 10.73
CA HIS A 270 -2.99 -16.17 10.74
C HIS A 270 -3.70 -14.82 10.54
N ASP A 271 -2.94 -13.73 10.52
CA ASP A 271 -3.41 -12.39 10.17
C ASP A 271 -2.92 -12.03 8.75
N TRP A 272 -3.73 -11.29 7.99
CA TRP A 272 -3.27 -10.61 6.77
C TRP A 272 -2.81 -9.21 7.16
N VAL A 273 -1.51 -8.95 7.15
CA VAL A 273 -0.90 -7.68 7.59
C VAL A 273 0.25 -7.34 6.64
N PRO A 274 -0.02 -6.90 5.40
CA PRO A 274 1.03 -6.63 4.42
C PRO A 274 1.96 -5.51 4.86
N ALA A 275 3.18 -5.53 4.33
CA ALA A 275 4.23 -4.59 4.72
C ALA A 275 4.17 -3.29 3.91
N GLU A 276 4.41 -2.19 4.62
CA GLU A 276 4.66 -0.87 4.07
C GLU A 276 6.14 -0.53 4.21
N CYS A 277 6.76 -0.13 3.10
CA CYS A 277 8.15 0.32 3.03
C CYS A 277 8.16 1.85 3.03
N ASP A 278 8.40 2.45 4.18
CA ASP A 278 8.53 3.89 4.34
C ASP A 278 9.98 4.35 4.16
N VAL A 279 10.15 5.47 3.45
CA VAL A 279 11.48 6.06 3.20
C VAL A 279 11.34 7.51 2.78
N SER A 280 12.28 8.36 3.19
CA SER A 280 12.34 9.75 2.72
C SER A 280 13.03 9.89 1.36
N VAL A 281 12.57 10.85 0.54
CA VAL A 281 13.30 11.28 -0.66
C VAL A 281 14.62 11.97 -0.29
N ARG A 282 14.74 12.47 0.93
CA ARG A 282 15.94 13.13 1.49
C ARG A 282 16.60 12.23 2.57
N PRO A 283 17.74 12.61 3.16
CA PRO A 283 18.26 11.95 4.35
C PRO A 283 17.31 12.07 5.55
N GLY A 284 16.79 13.26 5.85
CA GLY A 284 15.80 13.50 6.90
C GLY A 284 14.35 13.34 6.44
N TRP A 285 13.44 13.21 7.40
CA TRP A 285 12.00 13.23 7.21
C TRP A 285 11.48 14.64 7.02
N PHE A 286 11.92 15.61 7.81
CA PHE A 286 11.59 17.02 7.61
C PHE A 286 12.50 17.67 6.55
N TRP A 287 12.07 18.81 6.03
CA TRP A 287 12.87 19.51 5.04
C TRP A 287 14.02 20.27 5.71
N HIS A 288 15.23 19.97 5.26
CA HIS A 288 16.46 20.68 5.61
C HIS A 288 17.08 21.34 4.38
N ALA A 289 17.45 22.62 4.50
CA ALA A 289 18.04 23.39 3.40
C ALA A 289 19.41 22.83 2.94
N SER A 290 20.11 22.14 3.84
CA SER A 290 21.43 21.54 3.61
C SER A 290 21.35 20.21 2.85
N GLU A 291 20.18 19.60 2.77
CA GLU A 291 19.97 18.28 2.18
C GLU A 291 19.64 18.34 0.70
N VAL A 292 19.90 17.24 0.01
CA VAL A 292 19.56 17.04 -1.40
C VAL A 292 18.74 15.77 -1.55
N PRO A 293 17.78 15.73 -2.49
CA PRO A 293 17.00 14.52 -2.73
C PRO A 293 17.85 13.40 -3.33
N LYS A 294 17.43 12.16 -3.08
CA LYS A 294 17.87 10.95 -3.79
C LYS A 294 17.63 11.12 -5.29
N SER A 295 18.38 10.41 -6.13
CA SER A 295 18.16 10.46 -7.59
C SER A 295 16.93 9.65 -8.02
N GLY A 296 16.34 9.95 -9.19
CA GLY A 296 15.25 9.15 -9.74
C GLY A 296 15.60 7.67 -9.95
N ARG A 297 16.87 7.35 -10.24
CA ARG A 297 17.38 5.96 -10.33
C ARG A 297 17.44 5.26 -8.97
N THR A 298 17.81 5.98 -7.93
CA THR A 298 17.78 5.47 -6.56
C THR A 298 16.35 5.15 -6.14
N LEU A 299 15.39 6.03 -6.46
CA LEU A 299 13.98 5.77 -6.19
C LEU A 299 13.45 4.58 -7.00
N LEU A 300 13.92 4.37 -8.23
CA LEU A 300 13.58 3.18 -9.02
C LEU A 300 14.11 1.89 -8.38
N ASP A 301 15.34 1.88 -7.86
CA ASP A 301 15.89 0.72 -7.14
C ASP A 301 15.09 0.41 -5.87
N ILE A 302 14.70 1.44 -5.10
CA ILE A 302 13.80 1.31 -3.96
C ILE A 302 12.44 0.74 -4.39
N TYR A 303 11.86 1.22 -5.49
CA TYR A 303 10.60 0.70 -6.03
C TYR A 303 10.67 -0.80 -6.34
N TYR A 304 11.75 -1.27 -6.95
CA TYR A 304 11.96 -2.71 -7.19
C TYR A 304 12.13 -3.52 -5.90
N LYS A 305 12.63 -2.90 -4.83
CA LYS A 305 12.85 -3.52 -3.52
C LYS A 305 11.68 -3.35 -2.55
N SER A 306 10.60 -2.68 -2.96
CA SER A 306 9.36 -2.48 -2.19
C SER A 306 8.16 -2.98 -2.99
N VAL A 307 7.63 -2.17 -3.91
CA VAL A 307 6.50 -2.53 -4.79
C VAL A 307 6.79 -3.79 -5.60
N GLY A 308 8.03 -3.94 -6.08
CA GLY A 308 8.48 -5.16 -6.78
C GLY A 308 8.58 -6.40 -5.89
N ARG A 309 8.38 -6.27 -4.57
CA ARG A 309 8.50 -7.34 -3.56
C ARG A 309 7.28 -7.38 -2.63
N ASN A 310 6.08 -7.17 -3.19
CA ASN A 310 4.80 -7.34 -2.48
C ASN A 310 4.57 -6.35 -1.31
N CYS A 311 5.21 -5.17 -1.35
CA CYS A 311 5.02 -4.10 -0.35
C CYS A 311 4.38 -2.86 -0.98
N LEU A 312 3.79 -1.99 -0.17
CA LEU A 312 3.50 -0.61 -0.58
C LEU A 312 4.74 0.26 -0.36
N LEU A 313 5.02 1.20 -1.25
CA LEU A 313 6.05 2.22 -1.05
C LEU A 313 5.43 3.50 -0.50
N LEU A 314 5.79 3.87 0.73
CA LEU A 314 5.45 5.16 1.33
C LEU A 314 6.65 6.10 1.21
N LEU A 315 6.63 6.99 0.21
CA LEU A 315 7.73 7.92 -0.04
C LEU A 315 7.46 9.27 0.63
N ASN A 316 8.28 9.65 1.61
CA ASN A 316 8.23 10.98 2.20
C ASN A 316 8.86 12.05 1.31
N VAL A 317 8.16 13.17 1.15
CA VAL A 317 8.60 14.34 0.39
C VAL A 317 8.24 15.60 1.16
N PRO A 318 9.17 16.15 1.97
CA PRO A 318 8.81 17.18 2.94
C PRO A 318 8.65 18.56 2.28
N PRO A 319 7.54 19.27 2.53
CA PRO A 319 7.43 20.68 2.18
C PRO A 319 8.49 21.52 2.90
N ASN A 320 9.05 22.49 2.20
CA ASN A 320 10.04 23.42 2.76
C ASN A 320 9.40 24.50 3.65
N SER A 321 10.22 25.38 4.22
CA SER A 321 9.76 26.46 5.13
C SER A 321 8.84 27.50 4.49
N SER A 322 8.73 27.55 3.15
CA SER A 322 7.70 28.36 2.48
C SER A 322 6.34 27.67 2.42
N GLY A 323 6.26 26.36 2.73
CA GLY A 323 5.06 25.55 2.64
C GLY A 323 4.85 24.87 1.28
N LEU A 324 5.91 24.67 0.50
CA LEU A 324 5.87 24.08 -0.85
C LEU A 324 6.83 22.89 -0.93
N ILE A 325 6.50 21.89 -1.74
CA ILE A 325 7.49 20.89 -2.17
C ILE A 325 8.51 21.60 -3.07
N SER A 326 9.79 21.37 -2.79
CA SER A 326 10.90 22.04 -3.47
C SER A 326 11.00 21.63 -4.95
N THR A 327 11.51 22.53 -5.80
CA THR A 327 11.58 22.27 -7.26
C THR A 327 12.48 21.08 -7.58
N GLU A 328 13.55 20.90 -6.80
CA GLU A 328 14.50 19.80 -6.90
C GLU A 328 13.82 18.46 -6.62
N ASP A 329 12.95 18.41 -5.61
CA ASP A 329 12.22 17.20 -5.22
C ASP A 329 11.18 16.86 -6.30
N ILE A 330 10.47 17.87 -6.84
CA ILE A 330 9.55 17.70 -7.96
C ILE A 330 10.27 17.14 -9.19
N GLN A 331 11.47 17.65 -9.51
CA GLN A 331 12.25 17.16 -10.64
C GLN A 331 12.65 15.70 -10.48
N VAL A 332 13.10 15.29 -9.28
CA VAL A 332 13.42 13.88 -8.98
C VAL A 332 12.19 12.98 -9.13
N LEU A 333 11.02 13.42 -8.66
CA LEU A 333 9.78 12.65 -8.79
C LEU A 333 9.32 12.53 -10.25
N GLN A 334 9.54 13.56 -11.07
CA GLN A 334 9.30 13.51 -12.51
C GLN A 334 10.23 12.50 -13.19
N GLU A 335 11.53 12.54 -12.91
CA GLU A 335 12.51 11.56 -13.43
C GLU A 335 12.14 10.14 -13.02
N PHE A 336 11.78 9.92 -11.75
CA PHE A 336 11.34 8.62 -11.25
C PHE A 336 10.08 8.14 -11.98
N SER A 337 9.12 9.03 -12.20
CA SER A 337 7.87 8.71 -12.90
C SER A 337 8.09 8.40 -14.38
N GLU A 338 9.00 9.12 -15.05
CA GLU A 338 9.41 8.85 -16.42
C GLU A 338 10.10 7.49 -16.55
N LEU A 339 11.00 7.15 -15.62
CA LEU A 339 11.66 5.85 -15.57
C LEU A 339 10.61 4.73 -15.46
N ARG A 340 9.72 4.77 -14.46
CA ARG A 340 8.67 3.75 -14.29
C ARG A 340 7.79 3.65 -15.53
N ARG A 341 7.33 4.78 -16.07
CA ARG A 341 6.50 4.80 -17.29
C ARG A 341 7.21 4.13 -18.46
N SER A 342 8.48 4.46 -18.69
CA SER A 342 9.27 3.90 -19.80
C SER A 342 9.46 2.38 -19.70
N ILE A 343 9.50 1.84 -18.49
CA ILE A 343 9.72 0.42 -18.23
C ILE A 343 8.41 -0.36 -18.33
N PHE A 344 7.33 0.16 -17.73
CA PHE A 344 6.09 -0.59 -17.52
C PHE A 344 4.96 -0.26 -18.50
N SER A 345 5.12 0.75 -19.39
CA SER A 345 4.03 1.13 -20.31
C SER A 345 3.78 0.14 -21.46
N TYR A 346 4.68 -0.80 -21.71
CA TYR A 346 4.54 -1.77 -22.79
C TYR A 346 4.91 -3.17 -22.34
N ASN A 347 3.89 -4.03 -22.22
CA ASN A 347 4.09 -5.45 -21.98
C ASN A 347 4.59 -6.14 -23.26
N LEU A 348 5.89 -6.49 -23.28
CA LEU A 348 6.52 -7.22 -24.40
C LEU A 348 5.88 -8.58 -24.68
N ALA A 349 5.19 -9.17 -23.70
CA ALA A 349 4.51 -10.46 -23.83
C ALA A 349 3.05 -10.35 -24.30
N ILE A 350 2.53 -9.16 -24.61
CA ILE A 350 1.09 -8.97 -24.90
C ILE A 350 0.56 -9.81 -26.07
N ASN A 351 1.42 -10.11 -27.06
CA ASN A 351 1.08 -10.94 -28.22
C ASN A 351 1.67 -12.36 -28.12
N ALA A 352 2.21 -12.74 -26.96
CA ALA A 352 2.82 -14.05 -26.78
C ALA A 352 1.78 -15.17 -26.91
N LEU A 353 2.17 -16.28 -27.51
CA LEU A 353 1.42 -17.52 -27.39
C LEU A 353 1.71 -18.12 -26.01
N VAL A 354 0.70 -18.10 -25.14
CA VAL A 354 0.83 -18.60 -23.76
C VAL A 354 0.23 -20.00 -23.65
N ASN A 355 1.00 -20.92 -23.08
CA ASN A 355 0.56 -22.27 -22.73
C ASN A 355 0.94 -22.58 -21.27
N ALA A 356 0.37 -23.64 -20.69
CA ALA A 356 0.69 -24.07 -19.33
C ALA A 356 0.85 -25.59 -19.24
N SER A 357 1.59 -26.07 -18.25
CA SER A 357 1.70 -27.52 -17.95
C SER A 357 0.35 -28.12 -17.58
N SER A 358 -0.52 -27.35 -16.94
CA SER A 358 -1.91 -27.69 -16.67
C SER A 358 -2.79 -26.44 -16.56
N THR A 359 -4.11 -26.60 -16.68
CA THR A 359 -5.08 -25.51 -16.55
C THR A 359 -6.34 -26.05 -15.94
N ARG A 360 -6.84 -25.38 -14.91
CA ARG A 360 -8.05 -25.77 -14.17
C ARG A 360 -9.26 -25.86 -15.11
N GLY A 361 -9.80 -27.07 -15.25
CA GLY A 361 -10.96 -27.35 -16.10
C GLY A 361 -10.59 -27.72 -17.53
N GLY A 362 -9.29 -27.87 -17.82
CA GLY A 362 -8.77 -28.27 -19.11
C GLY A 362 -8.96 -27.24 -20.22
N ILE A 363 -8.64 -27.66 -21.44
CA ILE A 363 -8.58 -26.81 -22.65
C ILE A 363 -9.95 -26.23 -23.04
N ASN A 364 -11.04 -26.84 -22.58
CA ASN A 364 -12.40 -26.41 -22.91
C ASN A 364 -12.99 -25.38 -21.92
N ASN A 365 -12.25 -25.00 -20.87
CA ASN A 365 -12.72 -24.02 -19.89
C ASN A 365 -11.97 -22.70 -20.02
N SER A 366 -12.66 -21.66 -20.47
CA SER A 366 -12.04 -20.36 -20.74
C SER A 366 -11.76 -19.50 -19.50
N HIS A 367 -12.27 -19.88 -18.32
CA HIS A 367 -12.20 -19.02 -17.13
C HIS A 367 -10.80 -18.90 -16.51
N PHE A 368 -9.93 -19.90 -16.66
CA PHE A 368 -8.58 -19.94 -16.06
C PHE A 368 -7.49 -20.11 -17.10
N GLU A 369 -7.74 -19.68 -18.34
CA GLU A 369 -6.81 -19.88 -19.45
C GLU A 369 -5.43 -19.26 -19.16
N PRO A 370 -4.34 -19.88 -19.64
CA PRO A 370 -2.99 -19.33 -19.45
C PRO A 370 -2.83 -17.89 -19.93
N ARG A 371 -3.54 -17.48 -21.00
CA ARG A 371 -3.49 -16.10 -21.52
C ARG A 371 -4.01 -15.03 -20.54
N ASN A 372 -4.74 -15.43 -19.50
CA ASN A 372 -5.25 -14.49 -18.50
C ASN A 372 -4.12 -13.74 -17.78
N ILE A 373 -2.92 -14.32 -17.70
CA ILE A 373 -1.74 -13.67 -17.08
C ILE A 373 -1.30 -12.39 -17.80
N LEU A 374 -1.78 -12.15 -19.01
CA LEU A 374 -1.44 -10.95 -19.80
C LEU A 374 -2.41 -9.78 -19.54
N GLN A 375 -3.46 -10.00 -18.76
CA GLN A 375 -4.43 -8.96 -18.41
C GLN A 375 -3.96 -8.15 -17.20
N GLU A 376 -4.19 -6.84 -17.21
CA GLU A 376 -3.76 -5.91 -16.17
C GLU A 376 -4.82 -5.78 -15.05
N ASP A 377 -5.29 -6.90 -14.53
CA ASP A 377 -6.20 -6.94 -13.38
C ASP A 377 -5.99 -8.20 -12.52
N ILE A 378 -6.46 -8.17 -11.26
CA ILE A 378 -6.27 -9.29 -10.32
C ILE A 378 -7.40 -10.32 -10.36
N TYR A 379 -8.49 -10.07 -11.08
CA TYR A 379 -9.70 -10.90 -11.12
C TYR A 379 -9.70 -11.89 -12.28
N THR A 380 -8.89 -11.62 -13.29
CA THR A 380 -8.66 -12.48 -14.43
C THR A 380 -7.29 -13.12 -14.30
N TYR A 381 -7.26 -14.39 -13.93
CA TYR A 381 -6.02 -15.09 -13.63
C TYR A 381 -6.00 -16.49 -14.25
N TRP A 382 -4.79 -17.03 -14.40
CA TRP A 382 -4.59 -18.45 -14.67
C TRP A 382 -4.59 -19.23 -13.36
N ALA A 383 -5.16 -20.44 -13.40
CA ALA A 383 -5.08 -21.39 -12.29
C ALA A 383 -4.75 -22.78 -12.84
N PRO A 384 -3.78 -23.50 -12.25
CA PRO A 384 -3.43 -24.85 -12.65
C PRO A 384 -4.44 -25.90 -12.16
N GLU A 385 -4.27 -27.14 -12.62
CA GLU A 385 -4.98 -28.30 -12.06
C GLU A 385 -4.55 -28.59 -10.61
N GLU A 386 -5.47 -29.19 -9.84
CA GLU A 386 -5.20 -29.60 -8.45
C GLU A 386 -4.26 -30.84 -8.39
N ASN A 387 -3.63 -31.05 -7.24
CA ASN A 387 -2.79 -32.23 -6.92
C ASN A 387 -1.46 -32.33 -7.71
N GLN A 388 -0.92 -31.20 -8.17
CA GLN A 388 0.44 -31.09 -8.68
C GLN A 388 1.25 -30.19 -7.73
N THR A 389 2.55 -30.44 -7.61
CA THR A 389 3.48 -29.65 -6.79
C THR A 389 4.16 -28.55 -7.59
N ASP A 390 4.27 -28.73 -8.90
CA ASP A 390 5.02 -27.87 -9.80
C ASP A 390 4.17 -27.53 -11.03
N TRP A 391 4.22 -26.28 -11.44
CA TRP A 391 3.50 -25.79 -12.60
C TRP A 391 4.40 -24.90 -13.45
N ALA A 392 4.18 -24.92 -14.76
CA ALA A 392 4.95 -24.12 -15.70
C ALA A 392 4.00 -23.33 -16.61
N LEU A 393 4.35 -22.07 -16.85
CA LEU A 393 3.80 -21.24 -17.90
C LEU A 393 4.86 -21.10 -19.00
N TYR A 394 4.44 -21.30 -20.25
CA TYR A 394 5.29 -21.20 -21.42
C TYR A 394 4.83 -20.00 -22.25
N LEU A 395 5.72 -19.03 -22.45
CA LEU A 395 5.44 -17.84 -23.23
C LEU A 395 6.31 -17.86 -24.48
N ASN A 396 5.69 -18.03 -25.65
CA ASN A 396 6.37 -17.86 -26.92
C ASN A 396 6.10 -16.46 -27.46
N LEU A 397 7.09 -15.58 -27.35
CA LEU A 397 7.02 -14.15 -27.71
C LEU A 397 6.84 -13.90 -29.21
N GLN A 398 6.89 -14.93 -30.06
CA GLN A 398 6.80 -14.91 -31.53
C GLN A 398 7.98 -14.22 -32.23
N ASP A 399 8.49 -13.13 -31.66
CA ASP A 399 9.63 -12.37 -32.14
C ASP A 399 10.82 -12.50 -31.19
N LEU A 400 12.04 -12.30 -31.72
CA LEU A 400 13.22 -12.14 -30.89
C LEU A 400 13.17 -10.76 -30.22
N VAL A 401 12.99 -10.75 -28.90
CA VAL A 401 12.93 -9.52 -28.11
C VAL A 401 14.02 -9.51 -27.04
N SER A 402 14.41 -8.32 -26.59
CA SER A 402 15.32 -8.13 -25.46
C SER A 402 14.56 -7.52 -24.30
N PHE A 403 14.69 -8.11 -23.11
CA PHE A 403 14.06 -7.64 -21.88
C PHE A 403 15.00 -7.88 -20.69
N ASN A 404 14.74 -7.19 -19.60
CA ASN A 404 15.49 -7.31 -18.33
C ASN A 404 14.58 -7.21 -17.09
N VAL A 405 13.26 -7.21 -17.28
CA VAL A 405 12.26 -7.15 -16.22
C VAL A 405 11.19 -8.21 -16.49
N LEU A 406 10.90 -9.02 -15.47
CA LEU A 406 9.73 -9.89 -15.40
C LEU A 406 8.84 -9.37 -14.26
N GLN A 407 7.56 -9.16 -14.53
CA GLN A 407 6.55 -8.84 -13.53
C GLN A 407 5.60 -10.03 -13.38
N VAL A 408 5.43 -10.52 -12.15
CA VAL A 408 4.50 -11.60 -11.80
C VAL A 408 3.60 -11.10 -10.68
N GLN A 409 2.32 -11.44 -10.74
CA GLN A 409 1.33 -11.05 -9.75
C GLN A 409 0.42 -12.23 -9.41
N GLU A 410 0.11 -12.38 -8.12
CA GLU A 410 -0.91 -13.32 -7.65
C GLU A 410 -2.27 -12.61 -7.53
N PRO A 411 -3.39 -13.34 -7.74
CA PRO A 411 -4.72 -12.83 -7.42
C PRO A 411 -4.92 -12.82 -5.89
N ILE A 412 -4.27 -11.90 -5.17
CA ILE A 412 -4.20 -11.88 -3.69
C ILE A 412 -5.56 -11.80 -2.98
N HIS A 413 -6.62 -11.39 -3.67
CA HIS A 413 -8.00 -11.53 -3.18
C HIS A 413 -8.42 -13.00 -2.93
N MET A 414 -7.64 -13.96 -3.43
CA MET A 414 -7.76 -15.40 -3.24
C MET A 414 -6.71 -15.98 -2.25
N GLY A 415 -5.97 -15.12 -1.55
CA GLY A 415 -4.85 -15.46 -0.67
C GLY A 415 -3.51 -15.54 -1.40
N GLN A 416 -2.41 -15.42 -0.64
CA GLN A 416 -1.03 -15.56 -1.13
C GLN A 416 -0.62 -17.04 -1.11
N ARG A 417 0.04 -17.54 -2.16
CA ARG A 417 0.31 -18.99 -2.32
C ARG A 417 1.70 -19.31 -2.82
N VAL A 418 2.24 -18.53 -3.74
CA VAL A 418 3.52 -18.84 -4.38
C VAL A 418 4.65 -18.70 -3.36
N ILE A 419 5.38 -19.80 -3.14
CA ILE A 419 6.51 -19.87 -2.21
C ILE A 419 7.83 -19.61 -2.96
N GLU A 420 7.95 -20.16 -4.16
CA GLU A 420 9.14 -20.11 -4.99
C GLU A 420 8.74 -20.11 -6.46
N PHE A 421 9.49 -19.40 -7.29
CA PHE A 421 9.42 -19.48 -8.75
C PHE A 421 10.78 -19.18 -9.35
N HIS A 422 10.99 -19.62 -10.59
CA HIS A 422 12.15 -19.25 -11.39
C HIS A 422 11.74 -18.92 -12.83
N LEU A 423 12.65 -18.32 -13.58
CA LEU A 423 12.46 -18.01 -15.00
C LEU A 423 13.56 -18.70 -15.81
N ASP A 424 13.15 -19.49 -16.80
CA ASP A 424 14.02 -20.04 -17.84
C ASP A 424 13.78 -19.28 -19.15
N ILE A 425 14.84 -18.97 -19.91
CA ILE A 425 14.80 -18.25 -21.21
C ILE A 425 15.40 -19.11 -22.30
#